data_AF-A0A6M5J9M5-F1
#
_entry.id   AF-A0A6M5J9M5-F1
#
_cell.length_a   1.000
_cell.length_b   1.000
_cell.length_c   1.000
_cell.angle_alpha   90.00
_cell.angle_beta   90.00
_cell.angle_gamma   90.00
#
_symmetry.space_group_name_H-M   'P 1'
#
loop_
_entity.id
_entity.type
_entity.pdbx_description
1 polymer ?
#
loop_
_entity_poly.entity_id
_entity_poly.type
_entity_poly.pdbx_seq_one_letter_code
_entity_poly.pdbx_strand_id
1 'polypeptide(L)'
;MTRTSGALGGISDSSLAARGLAFGTPLTRPEGFTYARSLFPFDFWRDATGRVRTNFDRRAWAPTPDVTPWTNPTTYHVDINRADDTGDGLSWATAKKSIVAAIQAGNAGTAPYIVNVRAGTYPAPNGLGAGSTPTKACALIAVGGRVDTGLFGTPAWSLDTGTTYKATQADVRRVIDLATVDQDGLRPDLAFATSLAACRATPGSWWTDNAIVYVNRADGAAVTNANSRALQMTGNAAVMRMSGGGNMFVSGFDLSGGFTPLILQSAAAYRFVAEDCTFRYSAGDDGIVTAAKNIASGGASIFDVLGAAFLRCDASGNQSDGFNSHIAGGNQAFVFTMDCTGLNNGRPGSTSNNAFTTHDGGKWIDLRGVGARNAGANVAIANDGTAMWCIDTFCYASRGDIALGGSVQPSDFMVNLAESAGGSKLFLENCAAASSQYSITARFGAVYMRGGKFPKARSVTNGGVVAAFSGQTG
;
A
#
# COMPACT_ATOMS: atom_id res chain seq x y z
N MET A 1 13.40 16.84 1.72
CA MET A 1 13.69 16.39 0.34
C MET A 1 12.46 16.70 -0.50
N THR A 2 12.46 17.84 -1.19
CA THR A 2 11.36 18.30 -2.05
C THR A 2 11.25 17.34 -3.24
N ARG A 3 10.23 16.47 -3.25
CA ARG A 3 9.96 15.56 -4.36
C ARG A 3 9.52 16.38 -5.58
N THR A 4 10.44 16.71 -6.48
CA THR A 4 10.08 17.20 -7.82
C THR A 4 9.46 16.03 -8.59
N SER A 5 8.14 15.98 -8.58
CA SER A 5 7.29 15.03 -9.29
C SER A 5 7.43 15.19 -10.81
N GLY A 6 8.51 14.66 -11.38
CA GLY A 6 8.67 14.51 -12.82
C GLY A 6 7.98 13.24 -13.36
N ALA A 7 6.76 12.93 -12.90
CA ALA A 7 5.97 11.79 -13.36
C ALA A 7 4.83 12.31 -14.23
N LEU A 8 5.06 12.38 -15.54
CA LEU A 8 4.02 12.57 -16.56
C LEU A 8 3.19 11.27 -16.70
N GLY A 9 2.65 10.75 -15.59
CA GLY A 9 1.74 9.61 -15.63
C GLY A 9 0.52 9.97 -16.45
N GLY A 10 0.21 9.17 -17.49
CA GLY A 10 -0.95 9.39 -18.36
C GLY A 10 -0.71 10.24 -19.61
N ILE A 11 0.52 10.37 -20.08
CA ILE A 11 0.81 10.99 -21.38
C ILE A 11 1.07 9.90 -22.42
N SER A 12 0.21 9.82 -23.44
CA SER A 12 0.36 8.91 -24.57
C SER A 12 1.68 9.16 -25.32
N ASP A 13 2.17 8.16 -26.06
CA ASP A 13 3.37 8.31 -26.89
C ASP A 13 3.27 9.48 -27.87
N SER A 14 2.08 9.71 -28.42
CA SER A 14 1.78 10.87 -29.28
C SER A 14 1.89 12.21 -28.56
N SER A 15 1.56 12.27 -27.27
CA SER A 15 1.63 13.48 -26.46
C SER A 15 3.04 13.71 -25.88
N LEU A 16 3.83 12.64 -25.69
CA LEU A 16 5.27 12.74 -25.41
C LEU A 16 6.03 13.22 -26.66
N ALA A 17 5.73 12.66 -27.83
CA ALA A 17 6.29 13.07 -29.11
C ALA A 17 5.92 14.52 -29.47
N ALA A 18 4.66 14.94 -29.26
CA ALA A 18 4.22 16.32 -29.46
C ALA A 18 4.91 17.32 -28.52
N ARG A 19 5.46 16.86 -27.39
CA ARG A 19 6.26 17.67 -26.45
C ARG A 19 7.76 17.64 -26.77
N GLY A 20 8.16 17.05 -27.89
CA GLY A 20 9.57 16.95 -28.29
C GLY A 20 10.42 16.06 -27.39
N LEU A 21 9.79 15.20 -26.56
CA LEU A 21 10.52 14.24 -25.74
C LEU A 21 10.95 13.08 -26.65
N ALA A 22 12.23 13.06 -27.01
CA ALA A 22 12.81 11.93 -27.74
C ALA A 22 12.73 10.66 -26.88
N PHE A 23 12.14 9.59 -27.43
CA PHE A 23 12.30 8.25 -26.88
C PHE A 23 13.79 7.89 -27.00
N GLY A 24 14.49 7.86 -25.88
CA GLY A 24 15.89 7.40 -25.87
C GLY A 24 15.95 5.87 -25.95
N THR A 25 17.04 5.28 -25.46
CA THR A 25 17.31 3.85 -25.64
C THR A 25 16.26 2.97 -24.93
N PRO A 26 15.53 2.10 -25.65
CA PRO A 26 14.60 1.15 -25.04
C PRO A 26 15.32 0.24 -24.02
N LEU A 27 14.65 -0.06 -22.91
CA LEU A 27 15.10 -1.08 -21.96
C LEU A 27 14.64 -2.45 -22.46
N THR A 28 15.58 -3.35 -22.71
CA THR A 28 15.27 -4.74 -23.02
C THR A 28 14.81 -5.47 -21.76
N ARG A 29 13.62 -6.07 -21.84
CA ARG A 29 13.09 -6.94 -20.78
C ARG A 29 14.10 -8.03 -20.41
N PRO A 30 14.29 -8.35 -19.12
CA PRO A 30 15.20 -9.42 -18.71
C PRO A 30 14.77 -10.77 -19.27
N GLU A 31 15.74 -11.57 -19.72
CA GLU A 31 15.50 -12.96 -20.07
C GLU A 31 14.95 -13.73 -18.85
N GLY A 32 13.90 -14.53 -19.06
CA GLY A 32 13.23 -15.26 -17.99
C GLY A 32 12.21 -14.46 -17.18
N PHE A 33 12.06 -13.15 -17.40
CA PHE A 33 10.91 -12.39 -16.91
C PHE A 33 9.74 -12.49 -17.91
N THR A 34 8.96 -13.57 -17.80
CA THR A 34 7.89 -13.89 -18.75
C THR A 34 6.52 -13.45 -18.25
N TYR A 35 5.76 -12.79 -19.12
CA TYR A 35 4.36 -12.41 -18.92
C TYR A 35 3.68 -12.20 -20.28
N ALA A 36 2.35 -12.30 -20.34
CA ALA A 36 1.60 -11.98 -21.55
C ALA A 36 1.63 -10.46 -21.83
N ARG A 37 2.07 -10.01 -23.01
CA ARG A 37 2.18 -8.58 -23.34
C ARG A 37 0.84 -7.83 -23.21
N SER A 38 -0.29 -8.53 -23.34
CA SER A 38 -1.62 -7.97 -23.05
C SER A 38 -1.81 -7.50 -21.60
N LEU A 39 -0.96 -7.95 -20.66
CA LEU A 39 -0.97 -7.53 -19.26
C LEU A 39 -0.07 -6.31 -19.02
N PHE A 40 1.18 -6.29 -19.54
CA PHE A 40 2.03 -5.07 -19.61
C PHE A 40 2.17 -4.61 -21.07
N PRO A 41 1.18 -3.89 -21.64
CA PRO A 41 1.26 -3.39 -23.02
C PRO A 41 2.09 -2.10 -23.12
N PHE A 42 3.03 -1.89 -22.21
CA PHE A 42 3.86 -0.70 -22.12
C PHE A 42 5.34 -1.06 -22.10
N ASP A 43 6.13 -0.12 -22.62
CA ASP A 43 7.56 -0.22 -22.79
C ASP A 43 8.26 0.73 -21.81
N PHE A 44 9.55 0.50 -21.64
CA PHE A 44 10.43 1.33 -20.83
C PHE A 44 11.60 1.80 -21.69
N TRP A 45 12.05 3.03 -21.49
CA TRP A 45 13.24 3.57 -22.16
C TRP A 45 14.00 4.52 -21.24
N ARG A 46 15.29 4.72 -21.49
CA ARG A 46 16.07 5.77 -20.84
C ARG A 46 15.92 7.06 -21.62
N ASP A 47 15.58 8.17 -20.96
CA ASP A 47 15.64 9.48 -21.59
C ASP A 47 17.10 10.00 -21.67
N ALA A 48 17.31 11.16 -22.29
CA ALA A 48 18.63 11.76 -22.45
C ALA A 48 19.35 12.08 -21.12
N THR A 49 18.62 12.11 -20.00
CA THR A 49 19.19 12.29 -18.64
C THR A 49 19.54 10.98 -17.96
N GLY A 50 19.31 9.84 -18.63
CA GLY A 50 19.53 8.50 -18.10
C GLY A 50 18.37 7.97 -17.23
N ARG A 51 17.32 8.77 -17.02
CA ARG A 51 16.15 8.38 -16.22
C ARG A 51 15.27 7.42 -17.01
N VAL A 52 14.83 6.34 -16.36
CA VAL A 52 13.85 5.43 -16.98
C VAL A 52 12.47 6.08 -17.05
N ARG A 53 11.85 5.98 -18.22
CA ARG A 53 10.49 6.41 -18.56
C ARG A 53 9.67 5.20 -18.99
N THR A 54 8.36 5.38 -18.98
CA THR A 54 7.39 4.40 -19.47
C THR A 54 6.25 5.12 -20.16
N ASN A 55 5.60 4.44 -21.11
CA ASN A 55 4.39 4.90 -21.79
C ASN A 55 3.13 4.32 -21.14
N PHE A 56 3.22 3.86 -19.88
CA PHE A 56 2.06 3.44 -19.11
C PHE A 56 0.99 4.54 -19.06
N ASP A 57 -0.14 4.27 -19.70
CA ASP A 57 -1.35 5.07 -19.62
C ASP A 57 -2.43 4.26 -18.90
N ARG A 58 -2.74 4.68 -17.67
CA ARG A 58 -3.79 4.04 -16.87
C ARG A 58 -5.15 4.05 -17.56
N ARG A 59 -5.43 5.07 -18.39
CA ARG A 59 -6.73 5.25 -19.04
C ARG A 59 -6.96 4.19 -20.10
N ALA A 60 -5.91 3.83 -20.83
CA ALA A 60 -5.92 2.75 -21.81
C ALA A 60 -5.86 1.38 -21.13
N TRP A 61 -5.07 1.25 -20.05
CA TRP A 61 -4.82 -0.03 -19.40
C TRP A 61 -6.01 -0.51 -18.55
N ALA A 62 -6.59 0.38 -17.75
CA ALA A 62 -7.74 0.11 -16.89
C ALA A 62 -8.79 1.22 -17.09
N PRO A 63 -9.54 1.20 -18.21
CA PRO A 63 -10.54 2.20 -18.48
C PRO A 63 -11.60 2.20 -17.39
N THR A 64 -11.86 3.39 -16.84
CA THR A 64 -12.79 3.67 -15.73
C THR A 64 -13.67 4.86 -16.08
N PRO A 65 -14.79 5.07 -15.38
CA PRO A 65 -15.79 6.07 -15.76
C PRO A 65 -15.28 7.52 -15.85
N ASP A 66 -14.14 7.84 -15.24
CA ASP A 66 -13.52 9.17 -15.29
C ASP A 66 -12.86 9.51 -16.64
N VAL A 67 -12.84 8.59 -17.60
CA VAL A 67 -12.22 8.79 -18.92
C VAL A 67 -13.15 8.43 -20.07
N THR A 68 -12.94 9.01 -21.26
CA THR A 68 -13.64 8.60 -22.48
C THR A 68 -13.24 7.16 -22.87
N PRO A 69 -14.14 6.33 -23.44
CA PRO A 69 -15.41 6.70 -24.10
C PRO A 69 -16.66 6.50 -23.23
N TRP A 70 -16.55 6.37 -21.90
CA TRP A 70 -17.74 6.18 -21.05
C TRP A 70 -18.72 7.34 -21.27
N THR A 71 -19.83 7.06 -21.93
CA THR A 71 -20.87 8.04 -22.20
C THR A 71 -21.77 8.14 -20.97
N ASN A 72 -21.76 9.30 -20.32
CA ASN A 72 -22.66 9.67 -19.22
C ASN A 72 -22.60 8.79 -17.95
N PRO A 73 -21.42 8.58 -17.32
CA PRO A 73 -21.40 7.97 -16.00
C PRO A 73 -22.12 8.87 -14.99
N THR A 74 -22.88 8.26 -14.07
CA THR A 74 -23.49 9.03 -12.99
C THR A 74 -22.39 9.51 -12.03
N THR A 75 -22.39 10.80 -11.72
CA THR A 75 -21.43 11.39 -10.77
C THR A 75 -22.12 11.69 -9.46
N TYR A 76 -21.58 11.14 -8.38
CA TYR A 76 -21.99 11.42 -7.01
C TYR A 76 -20.96 12.31 -6.30
N HIS A 77 -21.43 13.13 -5.37
CA HIS A 77 -20.66 14.07 -4.58
C HIS A 77 -20.80 13.75 -3.10
N VAL A 78 -19.69 13.81 -2.37
CA VAL A 78 -19.62 13.49 -0.93
C VAL A 78 -18.91 14.61 -0.18
N ASP A 79 -19.53 15.13 0.88
CA ASP A 79 -19.00 16.21 1.71
C ASP A 79 -19.29 15.95 3.19
N ILE A 80 -18.24 15.74 3.99
CA ILE A 80 -18.34 15.40 5.41
C ILE A 80 -19.08 16.47 6.23
N ASN A 81 -19.13 17.72 5.74
CA ASN A 81 -19.80 18.83 6.43
C ASN A 81 -21.32 18.81 6.28
N ARG A 82 -21.88 17.91 5.46
CA ARG A 82 -23.33 17.69 5.39
C ARG A 82 -23.84 17.16 6.72
N ALA A 83 -25.07 17.55 7.08
CA ALA A 83 -25.70 17.06 8.30
C ALA A 83 -25.93 15.53 8.25
N ASP A 84 -26.39 15.03 7.10
CA ASP A 84 -26.79 13.64 6.86
C ASP A 84 -26.66 13.24 5.37
N ASP A 85 -27.08 12.01 5.05
CA ASP A 85 -27.07 11.41 3.70
C ASP A 85 -28.37 11.61 2.89
N THR A 86 -29.25 12.53 3.30
CA THR A 86 -30.56 12.74 2.64
C THR A 86 -30.47 13.40 1.26
N GLY A 87 -29.38 14.12 0.98
CA GLY A 87 -29.14 14.71 -0.35
C GLY A 87 -29.01 13.64 -1.43
N ASP A 88 -29.39 13.91 -2.68
CA ASP A 88 -29.32 12.90 -3.76
C ASP A 88 -27.89 12.54 -4.19
N GLY A 89 -26.90 13.36 -3.84
CA GLY A 89 -25.51 13.23 -4.23
C GLY A 89 -25.19 13.73 -5.63
N LEU A 90 -26.13 14.25 -6.41
CA LEU A 90 -25.93 14.60 -7.83
C LEU A 90 -25.26 15.98 -8.04
N SER A 91 -25.03 16.72 -6.96
CA SER A 91 -24.28 17.98 -6.97
C SER A 91 -23.59 18.20 -5.63
N TRP A 92 -22.65 19.16 -5.56
CA TRP A 92 -22.09 19.57 -4.27
C TRP A 92 -23.13 20.16 -3.30
N ALA A 93 -24.18 20.81 -3.81
CA ALA A 93 -25.24 21.39 -2.96
C ALA A 93 -26.12 20.30 -2.32
N THR A 94 -26.29 19.17 -3.01
CA THR A 94 -27.08 18.02 -2.59
C THR A 94 -26.21 16.81 -2.25
N ALA A 95 -24.94 17.03 -1.93
CA ALA A 95 -23.97 15.97 -1.66
C ALA A 95 -24.43 15.02 -0.54
N LYS A 96 -24.00 13.76 -0.65
CA LYS A 96 -24.02 12.80 0.46
C LYS A 96 -23.03 13.25 1.54
N LYS A 97 -23.26 12.84 2.79
CA LYS A 97 -22.28 13.02 3.88
C LYS A 97 -21.22 11.93 3.84
N SER A 98 -21.64 10.69 3.63
CA SER A 98 -20.78 9.52 3.70
C SER A 98 -20.36 9.01 2.32
N ILE A 99 -19.14 8.46 2.24
CA ILE A 99 -18.60 7.83 1.04
C ILE A 99 -19.40 6.55 0.71
N VAL A 100 -19.75 5.78 1.75
CA VAL A 100 -20.59 4.57 1.65
C VAL A 100 -21.94 4.87 0.99
N ALA A 101 -22.63 5.95 1.37
CA ALA A 101 -23.94 6.27 0.79
C ALA A 101 -23.85 6.60 -0.71
N ALA A 102 -22.79 7.26 -1.15
CA ALA A 102 -22.56 7.50 -2.58
C ALA A 102 -22.24 6.21 -3.36
N ILE A 103 -21.44 5.31 -2.78
CA ILE A 103 -21.19 3.97 -3.36
C ILE A 103 -22.49 3.17 -3.46
N GLN A 104 -23.33 3.20 -2.43
CA GLN A 104 -24.63 2.50 -2.44
C GLN A 104 -25.56 3.07 -3.52
N ALA A 105 -25.61 4.39 -3.69
CA ALA A 105 -26.37 5.02 -4.77
C ALA A 105 -25.83 4.59 -6.15
N GLY A 106 -24.51 4.59 -6.34
CA GLY A 106 -23.88 4.11 -7.57
C GLY A 106 -24.12 2.62 -7.84
N ASN A 107 -24.09 1.79 -6.80
CA ASN A 107 -24.41 0.36 -6.89
C ASN A 107 -25.88 0.14 -7.30
N ALA A 108 -26.81 0.94 -6.79
CA ALA A 108 -28.24 0.86 -7.10
C ALA A 108 -28.61 1.28 -8.54
N GLY A 109 -27.78 2.10 -9.21
CA GLY A 109 -28.00 2.47 -10.61
C GLY A 109 -27.85 1.29 -11.58
N THR A 110 -27.77 1.55 -12.88
CA THR A 110 -27.42 0.54 -13.90
C THR A 110 -26.08 0.82 -14.57
N ALA A 111 -25.64 2.08 -14.57
CA ALA A 111 -24.40 2.51 -15.18
C ALA A 111 -23.20 2.44 -14.20
N PRO A 112 -21.97 2.38 -14.73
CA PRO A 112 -20.76 2.78 -14.02
C PRO A 112 -20.87 4.21 -13.46
N TYR A 113 -20.10 4.51 -12.41
CA TYR A 113 -20.24 5.78 -11.70
C TYR A 113 -18.93 6.37 -11.20
N ILE A 114 -18.97 7.67 -10.92
CA ILE A 114 -17.88 8.43 -10.32
C ILE A 114 -18.35 8.90 -8.93
N VAL A 115 -17.46 8.84 -7.95
CA VAL A 115 -17.68 9.44 -6.63
C VAL A 115 -16.60 10.49 -6.39
N ASN A 116 -17.00 11.77 -6.45
CA ASN A 116 -16.18 12.90 -6.08
C ASN A 116 -16.32 13.18 -4.59
N VAL A 117 -15.22 13.11 -3.85
CA VAL A 117 -15.21 13.25 -2.40
C VAL A 117 -14.45 14.51 -2.02
N ARG A 118 -15.09 15.45 -1.32
CA ARG A 118 -14.43 16.67 -0.84
C ARG A 118 -13.31 16.29 0.12
N ALA A 119 -12.21 17.03 0.11
CA ALA A 119 -11.16 16.88 1.10
C ALA A 119 -11.70 16.96 2.54
N GLY A 120 -11.18 16.10 3.41
CA GLY A 120 -11.61 16.01 4.81
C GLY A 120 -11.27 14.67 5.44
N THR A 121 -11.53 14.56 6.75
CA THR A 121 -11.41 13.30 7.50
C THR A 121 -12.77 12.62 7.61
N TYR A 122 -12.88 11.41 7.08
CA TYR A 122 -14.07 10.58 7.03
C TYR A 122 -13.85 9.34 7.93
N PRO A 123 -14.21 9.40 9.22
CA PRO A 123 -14.11 8.24 10.12
C PRO A 123 -15.05 7.12 9.66
N ALA A 124 -14.89 5.91 10.19
CA ALA A 124 -15.59 4.70 9.73
C ALA A 124 -17.11 4.87 9.45
N PRO A 125 -17.91 5.61 10.26
CA PRO A 125 -19.33 5.82 9.98
C PRO A 125 -19.63 6.63 8.71
N ASN A 126 -18.70 7.49 8.27
CA ASN A 126 -18.85 8.36 7.10
C ASN A 126 -17.86 8.04 5.98
N GLY A 127 -16.84 7.23 6.25
CA GLY A 127 -15.77 6.90 5.34
C GLY A 127 -16.01 5.64 4.54
N LEU A 128 -14.91 5.03 4.12
CA LEU A 128 -14.86 3.68 3.59
C LEU A 128 -14.75 2.68 4.76
N GLY A 129 -15.45 1.54 4.68
CA GLY A 129 -15.45 0.52 5.72
C GLY A 129 -16.24 -0.74 5.35
N ALA A 130 -16.45 -1.62 6.34
CA ALA A 130 -17.14 -2.89 6.16
C ALA A 130 -18.61 -2.68 5.75
N GLY A 131 -18.92 -2.74 4.44
CA GLY A 131 -20.29 -2.68 3.94
C GLY A 131 -20.50 -2.01 2.59
N SER A 132 -19.48 -1.41 1.97
CA SER A 132 -19.64 -0.64 0.73
C SER A 132 -18.63 -1.01 -0.35
N THR A 133 -18.63 -2.27 -0.78
CA THR A 133 -17.87 -2.69 -1.96
C THR A 133 -18.58 -2.19 -3.21
N PRO A 134 -17.92 -1.45 -4.11
CA PRO A 134 -18.48 -1.15 -5.43
C PRO A 134 -18.87 -2.43 -6.18
N THR A 135 -20.00 -2.43 -6.87
CA THR A 135 -20.49 -3.58 -7.65
C THR A 135 -20.38 -3.35 -9.17
N LYS A 136 -19.76 -2.25 -9.58
CA LYS A 136 -19.59 -1.85 -10.98
C LYS A 136 -18.24 -1.18 -11.19
N ALA A 137 -17.87 -0.97 -12.45
CA ALA A 137 -16.76 -0.09 -12.77
C ALA A 137 -16.99 1.29 -12.12
N CYS A 138 -15.98 1.82 -11.45
CA CYS A 138 -16.11 3.09 -10.74
C CYS A 138 -14.80 3.85 -10.59
N ALA A 139 -14.92 5.15 -10.32
CA ALA A 139 -13.81 6.01 -9.93
C ALA A 139 -14.12 6.73 -8.62
N LEU A 140 -13.20 6.72 -7.66
CA LEU A 140 -13.27 7.47 -6.41
C LEU A 140 -12.18 8.55 -6.45
N ILE A 141 -12.58 9.83 -6.42
CA ILE A 141 -11.68 10.95 -6.68
C ILE A 141 -11.78 11.96 -5.54
N ALA A 142 -10.66 12.24 -4.89
CA ALA A 142 -10.57 13.33 -3.93
C ALA A 142 -10.58 14.70 -4.66
N VAL A 143 -11.37 15.64 -4.14
CA VAL A 143 -11.54 16.98 -4.71
C VAL A 143 -11.19 18.05 -3.69
N GLY A 144 -10.33 19.00 -4.09
CA GLY A 144 -9.93 20.13 -3.24
C GLY A 144 -8.88 19.80 -2.18
N GLY A 145 -8.25 18.61 -2.22
CA GLY A 145 -7.25 18.17 -1.26
C GLY A 145 -7.25 16.66 -1.06
N ARG A 146 -6.79 16.20 0.11
CA ARG A 146 -6.73 14.78 0.52
C ARG A 146 -8.02 14.32 1.19
N VAL A 147 -8.39 13.06 0.97
CA VAL A 147 -9.45 12.39 1.74
C VAL A 147 -8.82 11.39 2.69
N ASP A 148 -8.94 11.64 3.99
CA ASP A 148 -8.41 10.77 5.04
C ASP A 148 -9.54 9.89 5.60
N THR A 149 -9.45 8.58 5.43
CA THR A 149 -10.51 7.62 5.80
C THR A 149 -9.91 6.37 6.40
N GLY A 150 -10.70 5.64 7.19
CA GLY A 150 -10.20 4.43 7.82
C GLY A 150 -11.16 3.80 8.80
N LEU A 151 -10.74 2.67 9.36
CA LEU A 151 -11.42 2.03 10.48
C LEU A 151 -10.98 2.67 11.79
N PHE A 152 -11.47 3.90 12.01
CA PHE A 152 -11.35 4.65 13.25
C PHE A 152 -12.62 5.46 13.50
N GLY A 153 -12.95 5.66 14.78
CA GLY A 153 -14.09 6.48 15.20
C GLY A 153 -13.73 7.94 15.49
N THR A 154 -14.72 8.66 16.03
CA THR A 154 -14.55 9.98 16.66
C THR A 154 -14.88 9.88 18.15
N PRO A 155 -14.06 9.18 18.93
CA PRO A 155 -14.31 8.98 20.36
C PRO A 155 -14.47 10.30 21.11
N ALA A 156 -15.35 10.30 22.11
CA ALA A 156 -15.48 11.37 23.08
C ALA A 156 -14.50 11.11 24.23
N TRP A 157 -13.35 11.80 24.21
CA TRP A 157 -12.31 11.65 25.23
C TRP A 157 -12.71 12.34 26.53
N SER A 158 -12.49 11.67 27.65
CA SER A 158 -12.66 12.21 29.00
C SER A 158 -11.43 11.90 29.84
N LEU A 159 -11.12 12.77 30.80
CA LEU A 159 -10.00 12.52 31.71
C LEU A 159 -10.31 11.30 32.58
N ASP A 160 -9.37 10.36 32.64
CA ASP A 160 -9.45 9.23 33.56
C ASP A 160 -8.74 9.57 34.88
N THR A 161 -7.44 9.90 34.82
CA THR A 161 -6.65 10.42 35.95
C THR A 161 -5.32 10.99 35.45
N GLY A 162 -4.76 11.98 36.16
CA GLY A 162 -3.46 12.59 35.81
C GLY A 162 -3.44 13.10 34.36
N THR A 163 -2.60 12.49 33.52
CA THR A 163 -2.48 12.76 32.08
C THR A 163 -3.11 11.67 31.19
N THR A 164 -3.80 10.70 31.80
CA THR A 164 -4.45 9.59 31.09
C THR A 164 -5.90 9.93 30.80
N TYR A 165 -6.30 9.78 29.53
CA TYR A 165 -7.67 9.98 29.06
C TYR A 165 -8.24 8.65 28.58
N LYS A 166 -9.57 8.56 28.55
CA LYS A 166 -10.29 7.38 28.08
C LYS A 166 -11.47 7.72 27.19
N ALA A 167 -11.85 6.76 26.35
CA ALA A 167 -13.08 6.82 25.57
C ALA A 167 -13.64 5.41 25.33
N THR A 168 -14.96 5.32 25.21
CA THR A 168 -15.64 4.09 24.77
C THR A 168 -15.38 3.87 23.29
N GLN A 169 -14.57 2.87 22.97
CA GLN A 169 -14.29 2.44 21.60
C GLN A 169 -13.80 1.00 21.64
N ALA A 170 -14.60 0.08 21.09
CA ALA A 170 -14.27 -1.33 21.04
C ALA A 170 -13.25 -1.65 19.94
N ASP A 171 -12.60 -2.81 20.09
CA ASP A 171 -11.68 -3.41 19.10
C ASP A 171 -10.54 -2.48 18.64
N VAL A 172 -10.10 -1.57 19.51
CA VAL A 172 -8.88 -0.79 19.27
C VAL A 172 -7.68 -1.74 19.32
N ARG A 173 -6.86 -1.72 18.28
CA ARG A 173 -5.62 -2.50 18.16
C ARG A 173 -4.38 -1.64 17.97
N ARG A 174 -4.56 -0.32 17.80
CA ARG A 174 -3.43 0.57 17.57
C ARG A 174 -3.83 2.00 17.88
N VAL A 175 -2.92 2.75 18.52
CA VAL A 175 -3.10 4.18 18.75
C VAL A 175 -1.94 4.94 18.15
N ILE A 176 -2.25 5.88 17.25
CA ILE A 176 -1.29 6.70 16.53
C ILE A 176 -1.25 8.10 17.15
N ASP A 177 -0.05 8.64 17.36
CA ASP A 177 0.14 10.06 17.68
C ASP A 177 0.13 10.91 16.41
N LEU A 178 -0.90 11.74 16.25
CA LEU A 178 -1.05 12.65 15.11
C LEU A 178 -0.31 13.98 15.30
N ALA A 179 0.24 14.26 16.49
CA ALA A 179 0.95 15.52 16.75
C ALA A 179 2.37 15.52 16.19
N THR A 180 3.02 14.36 16.11
CA THR A 180 4.44 14.23 15.74
C THR A 180 4.63 13.42 14.46
N VAL A 181 5.80 13.51 13.86
CA VAL A 181 6.24 12.62 12.78
C VAL A 181 7.61 12.05 13.12
N ASP A 182 7.85 10.80 12.73
CA ASP A 182 9.15 10.16 12.85
C ASP A 182 10.10 10.59 11.71
N GLN A 183 11.30 10.00 11.69
CA GLN A 183 12.32 10.24 10.67
C GLN A 183 11.86 9.91 9.23
N ASP A 184 10.76 9.18 9.07
CA ASP A 184 10.19 8.76 7.79
C ASP A 184 9.02 9.64 7.35
N GLY A 185 8.64 10.61 8.18
CA GLY A 185 7.43 11.39 8.01
C GLY A 185 6.16 10.61 8.35
N LEU A 186 6.28 9.48 9.06
CA LEU A 186 5.15 8.70 9.54
C LEU A 186 4.73 9.15 10.93
N ARG A 187 3.46 8.95 11.26
CA ARG A 187 2.92 9.21 12.59
C ARG A 187 3.29 8.04 13.51
N PRO A 188 4.00 8.26 14.63
CA PRO A 188 4.48 7.17 15.46
C PRO A 188 3.33 6.50 16.22
N ASP A 189 3.56 5.23 16.54
CA ASP A 189 2.71 4.44 17.42
C ASP A 189 2.92 4.87 18.88
N LEU A 190 1.83 4.96 19.64
CA LEU A 190 1.93 4.90 21.10
C LEU A 190 2.26 3.46 21.51
N ALA A 191 3.09 3.32 22.54
CA ALA A 191 3.45 2.00 23.06
C ALA A 191 2.25 1.35 23.74
N PHE A 192 1.94 0.10 23.43
CA PHE A 192 0.92 -0.61 24.19
C PHE A 192 1.45 -0.96 25.59
N ALA A 193 0.68 -0.64 26.63
CA ALA A 193 0.97 -0.97 28.01
C ALA A 193 0.27 -2.28 28.40
N THR A 194 0.90 -3.14 29.19
CA THR A 194 0.34 -4.45 29.58
C THR A 194 -0.83 -4.38 30.56
N SER A 195 -1.12 -3.20 31.11
CA SER A 195 -2.23 -2.97 32.05
C SER A 195 -2.61 -1.49 32.09
N LEU A 196 -3.79 -1.19 32.62
CA LEU A 196 -4.22 0.20 32.89
C LEU A 196 -3.24 0.92 33.84
N ALA A 197 -2.75 0.25 34.87
CA ALA A 197 -1.78 0.84 35.80
C ALA A 197 -0.47 1.20 35.07
N ALA A 198 0.03 0.32 34.20
CA ALA A 198 1.21 0.60 33.39
C ALA A 198 0.98 1.76 32.41
N CYS A 199 -0.21 1.83 31.80
CA CYS A 199 -0.59 2.95 30.92
C CYS A 199 -0.55 4.28 31.67
N ARG A 200 -1.17 4.34 32.85
CA ARG A 200 -1.18 5.54 33.70
C ARG A 200 0.21 5.97 34.16
N ALA A 201 1.11 5.02 34.38
CA ALA A 201 2.48 5.28 34.84
C ALA A 201 3.44 5.68 33.71
N THR A 202 3.13 5.35 32.45
CA THR A 202 4.07 5.47 31.32
C THR A 202 3.55 6.46 30.27
N PRO A 203 4.07 7.70 30.20
CA PRO A 203 3.77 8.61 29.11
C PRO A 203 4.15 8.00 27.74
N GLY A 204 3.36 8.30 26.72
CA GLY A 204 3.55 7.76 25.36
C GLY A 204 2.96 6.36 25.19
N SER A 205 2.00 5.97 26.03
CA SER A 205 1.41 4.64 26.00
C SER A 205 -0.11 4.64 25.90
N TRP A 206 -0.65 3.47 25.57
CA TRP A 206 -2.08 3.22 25.55
C TRP A 206 -2.41 1.83 26.06
N TRP A 207 -3.65 1.60 26.48
CA TRP A 207 -4.17 0.30 26.89
C TRP A 207 -5.67 0.20 26.56
N THR A 208 -6.20 -1.02 26.49
CA THR A 208 -7.64 -1.25 26.30
C THR A 208 -8.12 -2.47 27.07
N ASP A 209 -9.35 -2.42 27.56
CA ASP A 209 -10.10 -3.60 28.05
C ASP A 209 -10.99 -4.22 26.95
N ASN A 210 -10.72 -3.85 25.69
CA ASN A 210 -11.49 -4.15 24.47
C ASN A 210 -12.84 -3.43 24.36
N ALA A 211 -13.26 -2.63 25.35
CA ALA A 211 -14.45 -1.77 25.29
C ALA A 211 -14.10 -0.27 25.44
N ILE A 212 -13.11 0.03 26.28
CA ILE A 212 -12.61 1.36 26.60
C ILE A 212 -11.13 1.39 26.26
N VAL A 213 -10.73 2.39 25.46
CA VAL A 213 -9.33 2.71 25.21
C VAL A 213 -8.87 3.81 26.17
N TYR A 214 -7.66 3.64 26.70
CA TYR A 214 -6.97 4.56 27.58
C TYR A 214 -5.69 5.03 26.89
N VAL A 215 -5.42 6.32 26.92
CA VAL A 215 -4.27 6.95 26.27
C VAL A 215 -3.59 7.89 27.24
N ASN A 216 -2.29 7.70 27.43
CA ASN A 216 -1.41 8.57 28.20
C ASN A 216 -0.34 9.15 27.26
N ARG A 217 -0.54 10.37 26.76
CA ARG A 217 0.36 10.96 25.75
C ARG A 217 1.73 11.29 26.35
N ALA A 218 2.77 11.19 25.51
CA ALA A 218 4.14 11.49 25.92
C ALA A 218 4.35 12.97 26.29
N ASP A 219 3.60 13.87 25.66
CA ASP A 219 3.64 15.32 25.88
C ASP A 219 2.74 15.80 27.03
N GLY A 220 2.00 14.90 27.68
CA GLY A 220 1.05 15.23 28.74
C GLY A 220 -0.17 16.05 28.30
N ALA A 221 -0.35 16.29 26.99
CA ALA A 221 -1.48 17.05 26.48
C ALA A 221 -2.80 16.27 26.61
N ALA A 222 -3.92 17.00 26.66
CA ALA A 222 -5.24 16.39 26.61
C ALA A 222 -5.43 15.60 25.31
N VAL A 223 -6.00 14.40 25.41
CA VAL A 223 -6.25 13.55 24.24
C VAL A 223 -7.44 14.09 23.45
N THR A 224 -7.26 14.27 22.14
CA THR A 224 -8.30 14.71 21.21
C THR A 224 -8.21 13.93 19.90
N ASN A 225 -9.28 13.93 19.10
CA ASN A 225 -9.28 13.32 17.77
C ASN A 225 -8.35 14.04 16.77
N ALA A 226 -7.87 15.25 17.10
CA ALA A 226 -6.91 16.00 16.29
C ALA A 226 -5.46 15.59 16.56
N ASN A 227 -5.15 15.08 17.77
CA ASN A 227 -3.79 14.72 18.15
C ASN A 227 -3.58 13.20 18.33
N SER A 228 -4.64 12.41 18.42
CA SER A 228 -4.54 10.97 18.66
C SER A 228 -5.59 10.22 17.83
N ARG A 229 -5.22 9.05 17.31
CA ARG A 229 -6.13 8.20 16.54
C ARG A 229 -6.10 6.75 17.03
N ALA A 230 -7.24 6.29 17.54
CA ALA A 230 -7.46 4.90 17.89
C ALA A 230 -8.00 4.13 16.68
N LEU A 231 -7.16 3.28 16.10
CA LEU A 231 -7.47 2.43 14.95
C LEU A 231 -8.09 1.12 15.44
N GLN A 232 -9.16 0.72 14.75
CA GLN A 232 -9.94 -0.47 15.07
C GLN A 232 -9.61 -1.61 14.10
N MET A 233 -9.78 -2.83 14.59
CA MET A 233 -9.85 -4.03 13.77
C MET A 233 -11.09 -4.85 14.14
N THR A 234 -12.18 -4.65 13.42
CA THR A 234 -13.38 -5.48 13.55
C THR A 234 -13.32 -6.61 12.53
N GLY A 235 -12.81 -7.78 12.93
CA GLY A 235 -12.66 -8.95 12.04
C GLY A 235 -11.70 -8.72 10.85
N ASN A 236 -11.93 -9.40 9.73
CA ASN A 236 -11.18 -9.24 8.48
C ASN A 236 -11.71 -8.07 7.62
N ALA A 237 -11.98 -6.93 8.27
CA ALA A 237 -12.51 -5.76 7.60
C ALA A 237 -11.37 -4.96 6.94
N ALA A 238 -11.51 -4.77 5.63
CA ALA A 238 -10.67 -3.82 4.90
C ALA A 238 -11.30 -2.42 4.94
N VAL A 239 -10.47 -1.38 4.86
CA VAL A 239 -11.00 -0.02 4.65
C VAL A 239 -11.62 0.06 3.25
N MET A 240 -10.88 -0.39 2.23
CA MET A 240 -11.35 -0.45 0.86
C MET A 240 -11.24 -1.86 0.28
N ARG A 241 -12.25 -2.25 -0.49
CA ARG A 241 -12.23 -3.44 -1.34
C ARG A 241 -12.43 -3.08 -2.81
N MET A 242 -11.80 -3.85 -3.69
CA MET A 242 -11.99 -3.73 -5.12
C MET A 242 -13.43 -4.00 -5.55
N SER A 243 -13.85 -3.37 -6.65
CA SER A 243 -15.12 -3.70 -7.31
C SER A 243 -15.14 -5.14 -7.85
N GLY A 244 -16.23 -5.85 -7.57
CA GLY A 244 -16.52 -7.15 -8.17
C GLY A 244 -17.18 -7.09 -9.55
N GLY A 245 -17.45 -5.89 -10.08
CA GLY A 245 -18.20 -5.70 -11.33
C GLY A 245 -17.56 -4.77 -12.34
N GLY A 246 -16.25 -4.51 -12.23
CA GLY A 246 -15.52 -3.71 -13.22
C GLY A 246 -14.19 -3.18 -12.72
N ASN A 247 -13.48 -2.48 -13.61
CA ASN A 247 -12.25 -1.76 -13.25
C ASN A 247 -12.54 -0.67 -12.21
N MET A 248 -11.57 -0.41 -11.33
CA MET A 248 -11.71 0.60 -10.29
C MET A 248 -10.51 1.54 -10.28
N PHE A 249 -10.78 2.84 -10.19
CA PHE A 249 -9.77 3.89 -10.07
C PHE A 249 -9.96 4.65 -8.76
N VAL A 250 -8.86 4.94 -8.06
CA VAL A 250 -8.85 5.70 -6.81
C VAL A 250 -7.76 6.75 -6.86
N SER A 251 -8.08 8.00 -6.49
CA SER A 251 -7.11 9.09 -6.48
C SER A 251 -7.20 9.99 -5.25
N GLY A 252 -6.06 10.22 -4.59
CA GLY A 252 -5.93 11.23 -3.53
C GLY A 252 -6.42 10.81 -2.14
N PHE A 253 -6.53 9.51 -1.87
CA PHE A 253 -7.03 8.97 -0.60
C PHE A 253 -5.90 8.56 0.35
N ASP A 254 -6.10 8.79 1.63
CA ASP A 254 -5.29 8.28 2.73
C ASP A 254 -6.11 7.25 3.51
N LEU A 255 -5.78 5.97 3.38
CA LEU A 255 -6.49 4.86 4.01
C LEU A 255 -5.69 4.38 5.22
N SER A 256 -6.34 4.32 6.39
CA SER A 256 -5.70 3.87 7.63
C SER A 256 -6.51 2.88 8.48
N GLY A 257 -5.81 2.00 9.18
CA GLY A 257 -6.43 1.03 10.09
C GLY A 257 -7.06 -0.16 9.37
N GLY A 258 -7.91 -0.86 10.11
CA GLY A 258 -8.52 -2.11 9.68
C GLY A 258 -7.55 -3.29 9.71
N PHE A 259 -8.04 -4.44 9.26
CA PHE A 259 -7.18 -5.59 9.03
C PHE A 259 -6.16 -5.28 7.93
N THR A 260 -6.63 -4.68 6.84
CA THR A 260 -5.79 -4.17 5.74
C THR A 260 -6.46 -2.92 5.16
N PRO A 261 -5.74 -1.80 4.97
CA PRO A 261 -6.28 -0.61 4.32
C PRO A 261 -6.88 -0.90 2.93
N LEU A 262 -6.21 -1.68 2.09
CA LEU A 262 -6.70 -2.07 0.78
C LEU A 262 -6.63 -3.57 0.55
N ILE A 263 -7.78 -4.19 0.27
CA ILE A 263 -7.83 -5.57 -0.24
C ILE A 263 -8.38 -5.58 -1.66
N LEU A 264 -7.56 -6.05 -2.59
CA LEU A 264 -8.00 -6.44 -3.93
C LEU A 264 -8.18 -7.95 -3.93
N GLN A 265 -9.40 -8.44 -4.18
CA GLN A 265 -9.71 -9.87 -4.16
C GLN A 265 -10.93 -10.19 -5.02
N SER A 266 -11.01 -11.43 -5.51
CA SER A 266 -12.18 -11.98 -6.21
C SER A 266 -12.61 -11.15 -7.43
N ALA A 267 -11.64 -10.61 -8.17
CA ALA A 267 -11.87 -9.72 -9.31
C ALA A 267 -10.92 -10.05 -10.48
N ALA A 268 -10.76 -11.34 -10.75
CA ALA A 268 -9.81 -11.90 -11.73
C ALA A 268 -9.90 -11.32 -13.15
N ALA A 269 -11.05 -10.75 -13.54
CA ALA A 269 -11.28 -10.15 -14.85
C ALA A 269 -10.98 -8.64 -14.90
N TYR A 270 -10.72 -8.01 -13.76
CA TYR A 270 -10.71 -6.56 -13.62
C TYR A 270 -9.37 -6.03 -13.15
N ARG A 271 -9.15 -4.75 -13.45
CA ARG A 271 -7.96 -4.01 -13.08
C ARG A 271 -8.26 -2.93 -12.05
N PHE A 272 -7.29 -2.71 -11.18
CA PHE A 272 -7.33 -1.66 -10.17
C PHE A 272 -6.20 -0.65 -10.42
N VAL A 273 -6.50 0.63 -10.28
CA VAL A 273 -5.49 1.70 -10.32
C VAL A 273 -5.66 2.62 -9.11
N ALA A 274 -4.57 2.86 -8.40
CA ALA A 274 -4.48 3.93 -7.40
C ALA A 274 -3.43 4.97 -7.79
N GLU A 275 -3.79 6.23 -7.67
CA GLU A 275 -2.91 7.38 -7.90
C GLU A 275 -2.84 8.25 -6.64
N ASP A 276 -1.62 8.56 -6.20
CA ASP A 276 -1.39 9.42 -5.03
C ASP A 276 -2.20 8.94 -3.81
N CYS A 277 -2.22 7.63 -3.53
CA CYS A 277 -2.95 7.08 -2.38
C CYS A 277 -2.02 6.58 -1.28
N THR A 278 -2.49 6.52 -0.04
CA THR A 278 -1.75 5.85 1.05
C THR A 278 -2.56 4.72 1.66
N PHE A 279 -1.87 3.63 2.01
CA PHE A 279 -2.40 2.38 2.55
C PHE A 279 -1.59 2.03 3.80
N ARG A 280 -1.84 2.77 4.88
CA ARG A 280 -0.96 2.82 6.04
C ARG A 280 -1.61 2.29 7.28
N TYR A 281 -0.77 1.98 8.26
CA TYR A 281 -1.19 1.72 9.61
C TYR A 281 -2.26 0.63 9.73
N SER A 282 -2.13 -0.48 8.99
CA SER A 282 -2.92 -1.67 9.28
C SER A 282 -2.82 -1.98 10.78
N ALA A 283 -3.97 -2.26 11.39
CA ALA A 283 -4.06 -2.33 12.85
C ALA A 283 -3.68 -3.72 13.36
N GLY A 284 -3.94 -4.78 12.57
CA GLY A 284 -3.57 -6.17 12.85
C GLY A 284 -3.89 -6.69 14.25
N ASP A 285 -3.50 -7.93 14.52
CA ASP A 285 -3.37 -8.39 15.91
C ASP A 285 -1.92 -8.14 16.32
N ASP A 286 -1.74 -7.16 17.17
CA ASP A 286 -0.48 -6.71 17.74
C ASP A 286 0.04 -7.65 18.85
N GLY A 287 -0.52 -8.86 18.94
CA GLY A 287 -0.16 -9.87 19.94
C GLY A 287 -0.65 -9.53 21.34
N ILE A 288 -1.61 -8.61 21.43
CA ILE A 288 -1.99 -7.90 22.65
C ILE A 288 -3.32 -8.39 23.22
N VAL A 289 -4.17 -9.02 22.40
CA VAL A 289 -5.46 -9.55 22.85
C VAL A 289 -5.47 -11.07 22.71
N THR A 290 -4.68 -11.74 23.56
CA THR A 290 -4.57 -13.20 23.71
C THR A 290 -3.93 -13.91 22.51
N ALA A 291 -3.26 -15.04 22.77
CA ALA A 291 -2.34 -15.75 21.87
C ALA A 291 -2.99 -16.38 20.61
N ALA A 292 -4.15 -15.90 20.16
CA ALA A 292 -4.96 -16.51 19.12
C ALA A 292 -5.25 -15.56 17.95
N LYS A 293 -4.17 -15.17 17.25
CA LYS A 293 -3.95 -15.28 15.80
C LYS A 293 -3.10 -14.09 15.32
N ASN A 294 -1.84 -14.38 15.01
CA ASN A 294 -1.04 -13.61 14.07
C ASN A 294 -1.70 -13.66 12.67
N ILE A 295 -2.76 -12.90 12.45
CA ILE A 295 -3.35 -12.78 11.12
C ILE A 295 -2.53 -11.71 10.38
N ALA A 296 -1.86 -12.10 9.30
CA ALA A 296 -0.99 -11.21 8.53
C ALA A 296 -1.78 -10.02 7.93
N SER A 297 -1.58 -8.83 8.48
CA SER A 297 -2.31 -7.60 8.16
C SER A 297 -1.43 -6.59 7.42
N GLY A 298 -1.51 -6.57 6.09
CA GLY A 298 -0.68 -5.71 5.23
C GLY A 298 -1.28 -4.33 4.97
N GLY A 299 -0.59 -3.50 4.19
CA GLY A 299 -1.10 -2.22 3.69
C GLY A 299 -2.05 -2.40 2.50
N ALA A 300 -1.49 -2.81 1.36
CA ALA A 300 -2.20 -3.15 0.14
C ALA A 300 -1.99 -4.63 -0.15
N SER A 301 -3.04 -5.43 0.05
CA SER A 301 -3.04 -6.85 -0.24
C SER A 301 -3.74 -7.12 -1.57
N ILE A 302 -3.01 -7.73 -2.50
CA ILE A 302 -3.43 -7.96 -3.88
C ILE A 302 -3.58 -9.47 -4.12
N PHE A 303 -4.82 -9.93 -4.14
CA PHE A 303 -5.21 -11.31 -4.39
C PHE A 303 -6.08 -11.37 -5.65
N ASP A 304 -5.86 -12.34 -6.52
CA ASP A 304 -6.89 -12.76 -7.51
C ASP A 304 -7.52 -11.59 -8.32
N VAL A 305 -6.66 -10.79 -8.95
CA VAL A 305 -7.05 -9.68 -9.86
C VAL A 305 -6.33 -9.82 -11.20
N LEU A 306 -6.91 -9.26 -12.28
CA LEU A 306 -6.24 -9.26 -13.58
C LEU A 306 -4.96 -8.41 -13.54
N GLY A 307 -5.00 -7.30 -12.78
CA GLY A 307 -3.82 -6.51 -12.49
C GLY A 307 -4.11 -5.32 -11.59
N ALA A 308 -3.09 -4.88 -10.86
CA ALA A 308 -3.11 -3.68 -10.04
C ALA A 308 -1.98 -2.74 -10.45
N ALA A 309 -2.27 -1.44 -10.55
CA ALA A 309 -1.27 -0.41 -10.73
C ALA A 309 -1.34 0.63 -9.60
N PHE A 310 -0.20 0.98 -9.04
CA PHE A 310 -0.06 1.99 -8.00
C PHE A 310 0.95 3.03 -8.44
N LEU A 311 0.51 4.29 -8.56
CA LEU A 311 1.36 5.39 -9.00
C LEU A 311 1.46 6.40 -7.86
N ARG A 312 2.69 6.68 -7.41
CA ARG A 312 2.98 7.60 -6.30
C ARG A 312 2.24 7.25 -5.01
N CYS A 313 2.02 5.95 -4.78
CA CYS A 313 1.33 5.46 -3.59
C CYS A 313 2.30 5.09 -2.48
N ASP A 314 1.82 5.08 -1.24
CA ASP A 314 2.61 4.75 -0.06
C ASP A 314 1.91 3.69 0.80
N ALA A 315 2.59 2.58 1.07
CA ALA A 315 2.10 1.52 1.96
C ALA A 315 3.07 1.30 3.13
N SER A 316 3.24 2.33 3.95
CA SER A 316 4.18 2.36 5.08
C SER A 316 3.52 2.17 6.44
N GLY A 317 4.33 1.77 7.43
CA GLY A 317 3.92 1.69 8.83
C GLY A 317 2.88 0.62 9.12
N ASN A 318 2.76 -0.41 8.28
CA ASN A 318 1.80 -1.50 8.43
C ASN A 318 2.29 -2.57 9.43
N GLN A 319 1.35 -3.32 10.00
CA GLN A 319 1.63 -4.45 10.89
C GLN A 319 2.48 -5.51 10.21
N SER A 320 2.13 -5.87 8.96
CA SER A 320 2.94 -6.72 8.09
C SER A 320 3.43 -5.95 6.85
N ASP A 321 3.52 -6.59 5.68
CA ASP A 321 3.97 -6.01 4.41
C ASP A 321 3.25 -4.72 4.01
N GLY A 322 3.96 -3.88 3.25
CA GLY A 322 3.42 -2.70 2.59
C GLY A 322 2.51 -3.08 1.43
N PHE A 323 3.11 -3.34 0.27
CA PHE A 323 2.42 -3.90 -0.88
C PHE A 323 2.74 -5.39 -0.97
N ASN A 324 1.71 -6.24 -0.94
CA ASN A 324 1.85 -7.68 -0.95
C ASN A 324 0.90 -8.28 -1.99
N SER A 325 1.44 -9.08 -2.91
CA SER A 325 0.66 -9.80 -3.91
C SER A 325 0.79 -11.31 -3.79
N HIS A 326 -0.33 -12.02 -3.90
CA HIS A 326 -0.40 -13.48 -3.98
C HIS A 326 -1.21 -13.92 -5.21
N ILE A 327 -0.88 -15.09 -5.75
CA ILE A 327 -1.80 -15.85 -6.61
C ILE A 327 -2.79 -16.58 -5.70
N ALA A 328 -4.05 -16.20 -5.76
CA ALA A 328 -5.14 -16.90 -5.09
C ALA A 328 -6.18 -17.33 -6.15
N GLY A 329 -6.76 -18.52 -6.01
CA GLY A 329 -7.75 -19.04 -6.96
C GLY A 329 -7.20 -19.35 -8.37
N GLY A 330 -5.88 -19.40 -8.55
CA GLY A 330 -5.22 -19.74 -9.82
C GLY A 330 -5.05 -18.56 -10.80
N ASN A 331 -5.54 -17.37 -10.48
CA ASN A 331 -5.36 -16.20 -11.33
C ASN A 331 -4.11 -15.42 -10.91
N GLN A 332 -3.19 -15.27 -11.85
CA GLN A 332 -1.94 -14.54 -11.63
C GLN A 332 -2.22 -13.04 -11.50
N ALA A 333 -2.04 -12.51 -10.29
CA ALA A 333 -2.05 -11.08 -10.07
C ALA A 333 -0.81 -10.44 -10.73
N PHE A 334 -1.09 -9.56 -11.68
CA PHE A 334 -0.11 -8.61 -12.20
C PHE A 334 -0.03 -7.41 -11.27
N VAL A 335 1.19 -6.93 -10.97
CA VAL A 335 1.35 -5.69 -10.22
C VAL A 335 2.33 -4.75 -10.92
N PHE A 336 1.98 -3.48 -10.99
CA PHE A 336 2.85 -2.39 -11.41
C PHE A 336 2.88 -1.30 -10.33
N THR A 337 4.06 -0.98 -9.83
CA THR A 337 4.29 0.14 -8.93
C THR A 337 5.21 1.16 -9.60
N MET A 338 4.86 2.43 -9.48
CA MET A 338 5.68 3.52 -10.01
C MET A 338 5.79 4.64 -8.99
N ASP A 339 7.01 5.01 -8.61
CA ASP A 339 7.30 6.03 -7.61
C ASP A 339 6.62 5.74 -6.26
N CYS A 340 6.47 4.46 -5.92
CA CYS A 340 5.82 4.01 -4.69
C CYS A 340 6.78 3.92 -3.51
N THR A 341 6.24 3.92 -2.29
CA THR A 341 7.04 3.90 -1.06
C THR A 341 6.48 2.88 -0.05
N GLY A 342 7.35 2.09 0.59
CA GLY A 342 6.99 1.20 1.70
C GLY A 342 8.06 1.26 2.79
N LEU A 343 7.78 2.01 3.85
CA LEU A 343 8.72 2.26 4.94
C LEU A 343 8.21 1.68 6.25
N ASN A 344 9.14 1.25 7.10
CA ASN A 344 8.86 0.93 8.50
C ASN A 344 7.70 -0.07 8.68
N ASN A 345 7.52 -1.00 7.75
CA ASN A 345 6.54 -2.09 7.87
C ASN A 345 7.06 -3.17 8.81
N GLY A 346 6.13 -3.89 9.44
CA GLY A 346 6.45 -4.90 10.44
C GLY A 346 6.42 -4.36 11.87
N ARG A 347 5.66 -5.05 12.72
CA ARG A 347 5.46 -4.77 14.14
C ARG A 347 5.49 -6.09 14.92
N PRO A 348 5.62 -6.05 16.27
CA PRO A 348 5.59 -7.26 17.10
C PRO A 348 4.39 -8.15 16.76
N GLY A 349 4.60 -9.46 16.67
CA GLY A 349 3.60 -10.42 16.20
C GLY A 349 3.67 -10.74 14.70
N SER A 350 4.49 -10.04 13.92
CA SER A 350 4.67 -10.29 12.49
C SER A 350 6.15 -10.32 12.08
N THR A 351 6.50 -11.20 11.14
CA THR A 351 7.88 -11.42 10.66
C THR A 351 7.93 -11.43 9.14
N SER A 352 9.13 -11.28 8.56
CA SER A 352 9.38 -11.22 7.12
C SER A 352 8.57 -10.14 6.39
N ASN A 353 8.48 -8.96 7.01
CA ASN A 353 7.65 -7.86 6.53
C ASN A 353 8.43 -6.89 5.65
N ASN A 354 7.94 -6.62 4.44
CA ASN A 354 8.69 -5.93 3.39
C ASN A 354 7.94 -4.69 2.87
N ALA A 355 8.61 -3.86 2.06
CA ALA A 355 7.96 -2.77 1.33
C ALA A 355 7.12 -3.33 0.18
N PHE A 356 7.73 -4.24 -0.58
CA PHE A 356 7.16 -4.89 -1.75
C PHE A 356 7.41 -6.39 -1.66
N THR A 357 6.34 -7.18 -1.72
CA THR A 357 6.42 -8.64 -1.70
C THR A 357 5.53 -9.26 -2.76
N THR A 358 6.08 -10.23 -3.50
CA THR A 358 5.27 -11.07 -4.41
C THR A 358 5.49 -12.55 -4.13
N HIS A 359 4.42 -13.32 -4.30
CA HIS A 359 4.31 -14.72 -3.93
C HIS A 359 3.64 -15.57 -5.02
N ASP A 360 3.74 -16.88 -4.84
CA ASP A 360 2.93 -17.92 -5.47
C ASP A 360 2.89 -17.88 -7.01
N GLY A 361 3.97 -17.46 -7.65
CA GLY A 361 4.05 -17.32 -9.10
C GLY A 361 3.75 -15.93 -9.63
N GLY A 362 3.54 -14.93 -8.77
CA GLY A 362 3.21 -13.55 -9.12
C GLY A 362 4.22 -12.87 -10.08
N LYS A 363 3.77 -11.81 -10.75
CA LYS A 363 4.59 -11.00 -11.67
C LYS A 363 4.49 -9.52 -11.33
N TRP A 364 5.64 -8.90 -11.06
CA TRP A 364 5.68 -7.53 -10.58
C TRP A 364 6.70 -6.64 -11.32
N ILE A 365 6.16 -5.54 -11.86
CA ILE A 365 6.74 -4.26 -12.28
C ILE A 365 7.07 -3.21 -11.21
N ASP A 366 8.28 -3.02 -10.67
CA ASP A 366 8.55 -1.83 -9.83
C ASP A 366 9.46 -0.83 -10.55
N LEU A 367 8.99 0.41 -10.66
CA LEU A 367 9.72 1.52 -11.27
C LEU A 367 9.91 2.64 -10.25
N ARG A 368 11.15 2.85 -9.82
CA ARG A 368 11.57 3.89 -8.86
C ARG A 368 10.87 3.77 -7.50
N GLY A 369 10.58 2.54 -7.06
CA GLY A 369 10.10 2.29 -5.71
C GLY A 369 11.15 2.63 -4.64
N VAL A 370 10.68 2.92 -3.43
CA VAL A 370 11.54 3.15 -2.26
C VAL A 370 11.10 2.25 -1.11
N GLY A 371 12.01 1.42 -0.61
CA GLY A 371 11.79 0.57 0.57
C GLY A 371 12.81 0.81 1.66
N ALA A 372 12.40 1.01 2.91
CA ALA A 372 13.35 1.12 4.01
C ALA A 372 12.81 0.76 5.39
N ARG A 373 13.70 0.32 6.28
CA ARG A 373 13.40 0.02 7.70
C ARG A 373 12.27 -0.97 7.91
N ASN A 374 12.03 -1.84 6.95
CA ASN A 374 11.03 -2.89 7.07
C ASN A 374 11.59 -4.03 7.95
N ALA A 375 10.71 -4.69 8.70
CA ALA A 375 11.05 -5.81 9.58
C ALA A 375 11.06 -7.14 8.79
N GLY A 376 11.91 -7.17 7.78
CA GLY A 376 12.04 -8.16 6.72
C GLY A 376 13.06 -7.62 5.72
N ALA A 377 13.07 -8.12 4.49
CA ALA A 377 13.81 -7.40 3.45
C ALA A 377 13.05 -6.14 3.01
N ASN A 378 13.69 -5.22 2.29
CA ASN A 378 12.95 -4.09 1.74
C ASN A 378 12.12 -4.53 0.52
N VAL A 379 12.72 -5.27 -0.39
CA VAL A 379 12.04 -6.02 -1.46
C VAL A 379 12.28 -7.51 -1.22
N ALA A 380 11.21 -8.29 -1.20
CA ALA A 380 11.29 -9.74 -1.10
C ALA A 380 10.41 -10.42 -2.15
N ILE A 381 10.88 -11.55 -2.69
CA ILE A 381 10.02 -12.45 -3.46
C ILE A 381 10.18 -13.88 -2.96
N ALA A 382 9.14 -14.67 -3.15
CA ALA A 382 9.09 -16.05 -2.70
C ALA A 382 8.19 -16.94 -3.57
N ASN A 383 8.38 -18.26 -3.46
CA ASN A 383 7.62 -19.33 -4.11
C ASN A 383 7.90 -19.51 -5.61
N ASP A 384 7.79 -20.77 -6.06
CA ASP A 384 8.08 -21.18 -7.43
C ASP A 384 7.40 -20.30 -8.48
N GLY A 385 8.19 -19.90 -9.47
CA GLY A 385 7.73 -19.14 -10.62
C GLY A 385 7.45 -17.67 -10.31
N THR A 386 7.65 -17.18 -9.09
CA THR A 386 7.50 -15.76 -8.77
C THR A 386 8.61 -14.95 -9.43
N ALA A 387 8.26 -13.80 -10.01
CA ALA A 387 9.26 -12.90 -10.56
C ALA A 387 8.92 -11.42 -10.36
N MET A 388 9.95 -10.64 -10.07
CA MET A 388 9.83 -9.19 -9.94
C MET A 388 10.98 -8.50 -10.68
N TRP A 389 10.65 -7.46 -11.45
CA TRP A 389 11.63 -6.59 -12.09
C TRP A 389 11.58 -5.23 -11.42
N CYS A 390 12.63 -4.92 -10.68
CA CYS A 390 12.86 -3.63 -10.06
C CYS A 390 13.71 -2.77 -11.01
N ILE A 391 13.29 -1.54 -11.28
CA ILE A 391 13.95 -0.59 -12.17
C ILE A 391 14.14 0.72 -11.44
N ASP A 392 15.40 1.15 -11.28
CA ASP A 392 15.77 2.36 -10.53
C ASP A 392 15.23 2.37 -9.08
N THR A 393 14.87 1.20 -8.52
CA THR A 393 14.38 1.03 -7.14
C THR A 393 15.48 1.26 -6.13
N PHE A 394 15.18 2.02 -5.06
CA PHE A 394 16.12 2.28 -3.99
C PHE A 394 15.67 1.67 -2.67
N CYS A 395 16.48 0.78 -2.12
CA CYS A 395 16.23 0.14 -0.84
C CYS A 395 17.33 0.46 0.16
N TYR A 396 16.98 0.69 1.42
CA TYR A 396 18.00 0.92 2.45
C TYR A 396 17.58 0.61 3.87
N ALA A 397 18.55 0.37 4.75
CA ALA A 397 18.38 0.26 6.19
C ALA A 397 17.24 -0.68 6.62
N SER A 398 17.09 -1.84 5.96
CA SER A 398 16.24 -2.92 6.44
C SER A 398 16.61 -3.27 7.88
N ARG A 399 15.61 -3.60 8.71
CA ARG A 399 15.83 -4.04 10.09
C ARG A 399 15.98 -5.55 10.22
N GLY A 400 15.61 -6.31 9.18
CA GLY A 400 15.33 -7.74 9.33
C GLY A 400 14.24 -7.99 10.37
N ASP A 401 14.01 -9.24 10.73
CA ASP A 401 12.96 -9.62 11.69
C ASP A 401 13.47 -10.40 12.90
N ILE A 402 14.79 -10.58 13.04
CA ILE A 402 15.41 -11.33 14.15
C ILE A 402 14.99 -10.75 15.51
N ALA A 403 14.96 -9.43 15.62
CA ALA A 403 14.50 -8.75 16.85
C ALA A 403 13.00 -8.96 17.13
N LEU A 404 12.23 -9.38 16.13
CA LEU A 404 10.81 -9.75 16.26
C LEU A 404 10.62 -11.29 16.36
N GLY A 405 11.69 -12.06 16.51
CA GLY A 405 11.66 -13.53 16.61
C GLY A 405 11.66 -14.26 15.26
N GLY A 406 11.91 -13.57 14.15
CA GLY A 406 12.05 -14.17 12.83
C GLY A 406 13.47 -14.66 12.51
N SER A 407 13.72 -14.96 11.22
CA SER A 407 15.01 -15.49 10.74
C SER A 407 15.63 -14.71 9.58
N VAL A 408 14.94 -13.68 9.09
CA VAL A 408 15.38 -12.81 8.00
C VAL A 408 16.37 -11.78 8.54
N GLN A 409 17.61 -11.90 8.05
CA GLN A 409 18.65 -10.91 8.30
C GLN A 409 18.34 -9.59 7.58
N PRO A 410 18.78 -8.43 8.12
CA PRO A 410 18.67 -7.13 7.46
C PRO A 410 19.16 -7.13 6.01
N SER A 411 18.23 -7.07 5.04
CA SER A 411 18.53 -7.22 3.60
C SER A 411 17.75 -6.21 2.77
N ASP A 412 18.37 -5.60 1.76
CA ASP A 412 17.65 -4.69 0.86
C ASP A 412 16.82 -5.46 -0.17
N PHE A 413 17.45 -6.36 -0.91
CA PHE A 413 16.79 -7.19 -1.93
C PHE A 413 16.94 -8.66 -1.58
N MET A 414 15.83 -9.40 -1.58
CA MET A 414 15.82 -10.78 -1.12
C MET A 414 15.00 -11.71 -2.02
N VAL A 415 15.52 -12.91 -2.23
CA VAL A 415 14.76 -14.08 -2.71
C VAL A 415 14.79 -15.14 -1.62
N ASN A 416 13.62 -15.47 -1.05
CA ASN A 416 13.48 -16.31 0.14
C ASN A 416 12.39 -17.37 -0.03
N LEU A 417 12.51 -18.49 0.70
CA LEU A 417 11.73 -19.75 0.64
C LEU A 417 12.23 -20.79 -0.36
N ALA A 418 12.17 -22.06 0.08
CA ALA A 418 12.64 -23.23 -0.65
C ALA A 418 11.72 -23.55 -1.83
N GLU A 419 12.31 -23.90 -2.96
CA GLU A 419 11.61 -24.06 -4.22
C GLU A 419 12.00 -25.35 -4.94
N SER A 420 11.08 -25.88 -5.75
CA SER A 420 11.40 -26.88 -6.78
C SER A 420 12.09 -26.20 -7.97
N ALA A 421 12.56 -26.98 -8.96
CA ALA A 421 13.51 -26.60 -10.02
C ALA A 421 13.20 -25.35 -10.89
N GLY A 422 12.11 -24.61 -10.64
CA GLY A 422 11.68 -23.41 -11.37
C GLY A 422 12.25 -22.07 -10.87
N GLY A 423 12.54 -21.92 -9.57
CA GLY A 423 13.25 -20.78 -8.95
C GLY A 423 12.59 -19.39 -9.08
N SER A 424 12.39 -18.67 -7.97
CA SER A 424 12.01 -17.26 -7.92
C SER A 424 13.11 -16.41 -8.54
N LYS A 425 12.72 -15.39 -9.31
CA LYS A 425 13.67 -14.52 -10.03
C LYS A 425 13.44 -13.06 -9.74
N LEU A 426 14.41 -12.44 -9.08
CA LEU A 426 14.43 -11.00 -8.83
C LEU A 426 15.40 -10.34 -9.81
N PHE A 427 14.90 -9.43 -10.64
CA PHE A 427 15.68 -8.69 -11.62
C PHE A 427 15.88 -7.26 -11.15
N LEU A 428 17.13 -6.85 -10.96
CA LEU A 428 17.49 -5.52 -10.49
C LEU A 428 18.16 -4.74 -11.62
N GLU A 429 17.45 -3.73 -12.16
CA GLU A 429 17.96 -2.86 -13.21
C GLU A 429 18.21 -1.46 -12.66
N ASN A 430 19.49 -1.08 -12.54
CA ASN A 430 19.92 0.20 -11.98
C ASN A 430 19.37 0.52 -10.58
N CYS A 431 19.03 -0.51 -9.82
CA CYS A 431 18.63 -0.38 -8.43
C CYS A 431 19.81 0.04 -7.54
N ALA A 432 19.49 0.57 -6.36
CA ALA A 432 20.47 0.91 -5.35
C ALA A 432 20.09 0.34 -3.98
N ALA A 433 21.12 -0.03 -3.21
CA ALA A 433 21.05 -0.55 -1.86
C ALA A 433 21.91 0.31 -0.93
N ALA A 434 21.53 0.46 0.34
CA ALA A 434 22.34 1.18 1.33
C ALA A 434 22.02 0.77 2.77
N SER A 435 23.01 0.86 3.66
CA SER A 435 22.81 0.80 5.12
C SER A 435 22.19 -0.47 5.73
N SER A 436 21.73 -1.44 4.94
CA SER A 436 21.37 -2.78 5.41
C SER A 436 22.63 -3.63 5.66
N GLN A 437 22.50 -4.74 6.40
CA GLN A 437 23.61 -5.68 6.58
C GLN A 437 24.00 -6.32 5.24
N TYR A 438 23.01 -6.73 4.45
CA TYR A 438 23.19 -7.25 3.10
C TYR A 438 22.50 -6.35 2.07
N SER A 439 23.19 -6.05 0.96
CA SER A 439 22.54 -5.43 -0.18
C SER A 439 21.65 -6.44 -0.89
N ILE A 440 22.08 -7.70 -0.95
CA ILE A 440 21.39 -8.77 -1.68
C ILE A 440 21.47 -10.06 -0.89
N THR A 441 20.34 -10.75 -0.76
CA THR A 441 20.23 -12.08 -0.18
C THR A 441 19.53 -13.01 -1.16
N ALA A 442 20.25 -14.03 -1.65
CA ALA A 442 19.73 -15.08 -2.51
C ALA A 442 19.81 -16.42 -1.77
N ARG A 443 18.66 -16.93 -1.29
CA ARG A 443 18.62 -18.16 -0.48
C ARG A 443 18.26 -19.42 -1.26
N PHE A 444 17.40 -19.33 -2.28
CA PHE A 444 16.93 -20.52 -3.03
C PHE A 444 16.67 -20.24 -4.51
N GLY A 445 16.35 -18.99 -4.86
CA GLY A 445 16.20 -18.54 -6.24
C GLY A 445 17.36 -17.66 -6.71
N ALA A 446 17.11 -16.90 -7.77
CA ALA A 446 18.12 -16.11 -8.45
C ALA A 446 17.85 -14.60 -8.35
N VAL A 447 18.90 -13.85 -8.07
CA VAL A 447 18.94 -12.39 -8.22
C VAL A 447 19.80 -12.06 -9.43
N TYR A 448 19.19 -11.48 -10.45
CA TYR A 448 19.89 -10.97 -11.62
C TYR A 448 20.08 -9.46 -11.48
N MET A 449 21.22 -8.94 -11.94
CA MET A 449 21.51 -7.50 -11.91
C MET A 449 22.01 -6.96 -13.25
N ARG A 450 21.60 -5.72 -13.56
CA ARG A 450 22.14 -4.90 -14.66
C ARG A 450 22.35 -3.47 -14.13
N GLY A 451 23.62 -3.09 -13.98
CA GLY A 451 23.99 -1.80 -13.36
C GLY A 451 23.61 -1.71 -11.88
N GLY A 452 23.50 -0.48 -11.36
CA GLY A 452 23.11 -0.22 -9.96
C GLY A 452 24.27 -0.11 -8.96
N LYS A 453 23.92 0.12 -7.68
CA LYS A 453 24.87 0.32 -6.58
C LYS A 453 24.53 -0.57 -5.38
N PHE A 454 25.40 -1.54 -5.08
CA PHE A 454 25.19 -2.53 -4.01
C PHE A 454 26.44 -2.60 -3.11
N PRO A 455 26.64 -1.61 -2.22
CA PRO A 455 27.91 -1.43 -1.49
C PRO A 455 28.08 -2.39 -0.30
N LYS A 456 27.04 -3.14 0.09
CA LYS A 456 27.08 -4.06 1.24
C LYS A 456 27.28 -5.50 0.78
N ALA A 457 27.53 -6.37 1.74
CA ALA A 457 27.77 -7.79 1.49
C ALA A 457 26.59 -8.44 0.75
N ARG A 458 26.89 -9.53 0.03
CA ARG A 458 25.90 -10.42 -0.57
C ARG A 458 25.84 -11.69 0.26
N SER A 459 24.64 -12.17 0.56
CA SER A 459 24.41 -13.47 1.19
C SER A 459 23.88 -14.44 0.14
N VAL A 460 24.62 -15.53 -0.09
CA VAL A 460 24.23 -16.60 -1.01
C VAL A 460 24.28 -17.91 -0.24
N THR A 461 23.12 -18.54 -0.08
CA THR A 461 22.97 -19.79 0.70
C THR A 461 21.98 -20.71 0.00
N ASN A 462 21.88 -21.97 0.45
CA ASN A 462 20.93 -23.01 -0.01
C ASN A 462 20.66 -23.08 -1.52
N GLY A 463 21.71 -22.91 -2.34
CA GLY A 463 21.61 -23.00 -3.80
C GLY A 463 21.13 -21.73 -4.51
N GLY A 464 20.94 -20.62 -3.78
CA GLY A 464 20.65 -19.32 -4.37
C GLY A 464 21.74 -18.84 -5.32
N VAL A 465 21.37 -17.97 -6.25
CA VAL A 465 22.27 -17.46 -7.29
C VAL A 465 22.22 -15.94 -7.34
N VAL A 466 23.38 -15.31 -7.54
CA VAL A 466 23.48 -13.89 -7.91
C VAL A 466 24.27 -13.78 -9.21
N ALA A 467 23.64 -13.28 -10.26
CA ALA A 467 24.22 -13.24 -11.61
C ALA A 467 23.96 -11.90 -12.31
N ALA A 468 24.66 -11.66 -13.42
CA ALA A 468 24.32 -10.58 -14.34
C ALA A 468 23.09 -10.96 -15.18
N PHE A 469 22.36 -9.98 -15.74
CA PHE A 469 21.33 -10.27 -16.74
C PHE A 469 22.00 -10.95 -17.95
N SER A 470 21.53 -12.13 -18.36
CA SER A 470 21.85 -12.68 -19.67
C SER A 470 21.07 -11.92 -20.75
N GLY A 471 21.70 -11.65 -21.90
CA GLY A 471 21.02 -11.10 -23.08
C GLY A 471 21.49 -9.75 -23.63
N GLN A 472 22.71 -9.27 -23.34
CA GLN A 472 23.34 -8.22 -24.18
C GLN A 472 24.85 -8.47 -24.34
N THR A 473 25.21 -9.19 -25.40
CA THR A 473 26.38 -8.83 -26.21
C THR A 473 25.87 -8.01 -27.39
N GLY A 474 26.21 -6.72 -27.43
CA GLY A 474 26.14 -5.88 -28.65
C GLY A 474 24.75 -5.46 -29.07
#